data_AF-A0A3B3DMW8-F1
#
_entry.id   AF-A0A3B3DMW8-F1
#
_cell.length_a   1.000
_cell.length_b   1.000
_cell.length_c   1.000
_cell.angle_alpha   90.00
_cell.angle_beta   90.00
_cell.angle_gamma   90.00
#
_symmetry.space_group_name_H-M   'P 1'
#
loop_
_entity.id
_entity.type
_entity.pdbx_description
1 polymer ?
#
loop_
_entity_poly.entity_id
_entity_poly.type
_entity_poly.pdbx_seq_one_letter_code
_entity_poly.pdbx_strand_id
1 'polypeptide(L)' 'KLADDCANRALSDREGGGLAKSFPLPVENDESRPRIDLVVFIINLTSELSFQSAEASLKYLEPGYFLGKVCFMVSNVGKL' A
#
# COMPACT_ATOMS: atom_id res chain seq x y z
N LYS A 1 13.87 9.58 2.31
CA LYS A 1 12.73 10.51 2.53
C LYS A 1 11.50 10.24 1.65
N LEU A 2 11.64 9.83 0.38
CA LEU A 2 10.52 9.29 -0.42
C LEU A 2 10.54 7.74 -0.52
N ALA A 3 11.71 7.12 -0.26
CA ALA A 3 11.93 5.67 -0.34
C ALA A 3 11.72 4.92 1.00
N ASP A 4 11.39 5.66 2.07
CA ASP A 4 11.10 5.11 3.40
C ASP A 4 9.59 5.04 3.67
N ASP A 5 8.78 5.74 2.86
CA ASP A 5 7.33 5.66 2.90
C ASP A 5 6.91 4.48 2.02
N CYS A 6 6.21 3.49 2.59
CA CYS A 6 5.50 2.49 1.79
C CYS A 6 4.54 3.21 0.87
N ALA A 7 4.86 3.30 -0.41
CA ALA A 7 3.93 3.79 -1.41
C ALA A 7 2.87 2.70 -1.64
N ASN A 8 1.86 2.68 -0.79
CA ASN A 8 0.69 1.83 -0.95
C ASN A 8 -0.05 2.34 -2.18
N ARG A 9 -0.04 1.54 -3.25
CA ARG A 9 -0.76 1.88 -4.48
C ARG A 9 -2.13 1.21 -4.40
N ALA A 10 -3.16 2.03 -4.29
CA ALA A 10 -4.54 1.58 -4.46
C ALA A 10 -4.86 1.71 -5.95
N LEU A 11 -4.93 0.58 -6.64
CA LEU A 11 -5.42 0.56 -8.02
C LEU A 11 -6.93 0.47 -7.96
N SER A 12 -7.58 1.57 -8.35
CA SER A 12 -9.02 1.61 -8.59
C SER A 12 -9.24 1.60 -10.10
N ASP A 13 -10.21 0.80 -10.56
CA ASP A 13 -10.50 0.49 -11.97
C ASP A 13 -10.88 1.71 -12.84
N ARG A 14 -10.99 2.92 -12.26
CA ARG A 14 -11.18 4.19 -12.98
C ARG A 14 -9.95 5.09 -12.81
N GLU A 15 -9.05 5.06 -13.80
CA GLU A 15 -8.12 6.14 -14.24
C GLU A 15 -7.49 7.11 -13.19
N GLY A 16 -7.37 6.70 -11.93
CA GLY A 16 -6.99 7.58 -10.81
C GLY A 16 -6.37 6.82 -9.66
N GLY A 17 -5.38 5.98 -9.95
CA GLY A 17 -4.65 5.21 -8.93
C GLY A 17 -3.96 6.14 -7.91
N GLY A 18 -4.46 6.15 -6.68
CA GLY A 18 -3.92 6.96 -5.59
C GLY A 18 -2.68 6.32 -4.96
N LEU A 19 -1.67 7.14 -4.65
CA LEU A 19 -0.56 6.75 -3.80
C LEU A 19 -0.85 7.20 -2.36
N ALA A 20 -0.80 6.25 -1.43
CA ALA A 20 -0.89 6.54 0.00
C ALA A 20 0.40 6.12 0.70
N LYS A 21 0.78 6.85 1.74
CA LYS A 21 2.01 6.59 2.52
C LYS A 21 1.85 5.50 3.58
N SER A 22 0.62 5.29 4.06
CA SER A 22 0.27 4.33 5.10
C SER A 22 -1.25 4.16 5.19
N PHE A 23 -1.71 3.11 5.90
CA PHE A 23 -3.10 2.97 6.33
C PHE A 23 -3.28 3.34 7.81
N PRO A 24 -4.48 3.77 8.23
CA PRO A 24 -5.69 3.96 7.41
C PRO A 24 -5.56 5.19 6.51
N LEU A 25 -6.28 5.17 5.39
CA LEU A 25 -6.28 6.34 4.50
C LEU A 25 -6.95 7.53 5.20
N PRO A 26 -6.54 8.78 4.88
CA PRO A 26 -7.16 9.97 5.45
C PRO A 26 -8.68 9.99 5.22
N VAL A 27 -9.46 10.54 6.15
CA VAL A 27 -10.93 10.56 6.06
C VAL A 27 -11.43 11.63 5.07
N GLU A 28 -10.55 12.54 4.63
CA GLU A 28 -10.92 13.53 3.62
C GLU A 28 -11.42 12.85 2.34
N ASN A 29 -12.54 13.35 1.79
CA ASN A 29 -13.14 12.89 0.55
C ASN A 29 -13.70 11.45 0.53
N ASP A 30 -14.03 10.86 1.68
CA ASP A 30 -14.53 9.47 1.76
C ASP A 30 -15.77 9.21 0.88
N GLU A 31 -16.69 10.18 0.78
CA GLU A 31 -17.88 10.13 -0.10
C GLU A 31 -17.55 10.03 -1.60
N SER A 32 -16.37 10.53 -1.99
CA SER A 32 -15.86 10.49 -3.37
C SER A 32 -14.75 9.47 -3.57
N ARG A 33 -14.38 8.74 -2.51
CA ARG A 33 -13.28 7.79 -2.56
C ARG A 33 -13.66 6.64 -3.47
N PRO A 34 -12.88 6.39 -4.53
CA PRO A 34 -13.15 5.28 -5.41
C PRO A 34 -12.86 3.96 -4.67
N ARG A 35 -13.64 2.93 -4.98
CA ARG A 35 -13.46 1.60 -4.39
C ARG A 35 -12.05 1.08 -4.70
N ILE A 36 -11.38 0.56 -3.69
CA ILE A 36 -10.06 -0.02 -3.84
C ILE A 36 -10.23 -1.49 -4.20
N ASP A 37 -9.86 -1.84 -5.43
CA ASP A 37 -9.99 -3.22 -5.92
C ASP A 37 -8.71 -4.03 -5.68
N LEU A 38 -7.57 -3.35 -5.51
CA LEU A 38 -6.27 -3.95 -5.23
C LEU A 38 -5.39 -3.02 -4.37
N VAL A 39 -4.76 -3.58 -3.35
CA VAL A 39 -3.74 -2.91 -2.51
C VAL A 39 -2.38 -3.50 -2.83
N VAL A 40 -1.43 -2.65 -3.22
CA VAL A 40 -0.04 -3.06 -3.45
C VAL A 40 0.87 -2.45 -2.38
N PHE A 41 1.50 -3.30 -1.57
CA PHE A 41 2.55 -2.90 -0.62
C PHE A 41 3.90 -2.92 -1.32
N ILE A 42 4.54 -1.75 -1.44
CA ILE A 42 5.90 -1.65 -1.95
C ILE A 42 6.86 -1.67 -0.75
N ILE A 43 7.62 -2.75 -0.62
CA ILE A 43 8.57 -2.97 0.48
C ILE A 43 9.99 -2.75 -0.02
N ASN A 44 10.72 -1.85 0.62
CA ASN A 44 12.14 -1.63 0.39
C ASN A 44 12.97 -2.46 1.36
N LEU A 45 13.67 -3.50 0.88
CA LEU A 45 14.42 -4.42 1.76
C LEU A 45 15.59 -3.77 2.50
N THR A 46 16.08 -2.62 2.03
CA THR A 46 17.16 -1.90 2.71
C THR A 46 16.64 -0.93 3.78
N SER A 47 15.32 -0.83 3.98
CA SER A 47 14.70 0.08 4.93
C SER A 47 13.78 -0.70 5.87
N GLU A 48 14.23 -0.89 7.11
CA GLU A 48 13.43 -1.54 8.16
C GLU A 48 12.10 -0.80 8.40
N LEU A 49 12.10 0.54 8.27
CA LEU A 49 10.92 1.37 8.39
C LEU A 49 9.86 1.05 7.32
N SER A 50 10.29 0.70 6.09
CA SER A 50 9.37 0.26 5.04
C SER A 50 8.69 -1.06 5.44
N PHE A 51 9.45 -2.02 5.98
CA PHE A 51 8.87 -3.28 6.46
C PHE A 51 7.88 -3.06 7.61
N GLN A 52 8.27 -2.30 8.64
CA GLN A 52 7.40 -1.98 9.78
C GLN A 52 6.14 -1.23 9.38
N SER A 53 6.23 -0.31 8.40
CA SER A 53 5.07 0.44 7.90
C SER A 53 4.09 -0.47 7.14
N ALA A 54 4.61 -1.41 6.33
CA ALA A 54 3.78 -2.41 5.67
C ALA A 54 3.08 -3.30 6.69
N GLU A 55 3.81 -3.84 7.67
CA GLU A 55 3.26 -4.67 8.76
C GLU A 55 2.16 -3.93 9.53
N ALA A 56 2.44 -2.70 9.96
CA ALA A 56 1.48 -1.89 10.70
C ALA A 56 0.23 -1.53 9.89
N SER A 57 0.33 -1.49 8.56
CA SER A 57 -0.78 -1.16 7.66
C SER A 57 -1.74 -2.34 7.41
N LEU A 58 -1.25 -3.58 7.50
CA LEU A 58 -2.06 -4.79 7.22
C LEU A 58 -3.28 -4.93 8.13
N LYS A 59 -3.19 -4.46 9.38
CA LYS A 59 -4.27 -4.56 10.37
C LYS A 59 -5.52 -3.72 10.03
N TYR A 60 -5.41 -2.80 9.08
CA TYR A 60 -6.52 -1.96 8.63
C TYR A 60 -7.23 -2.50 7.38
N LEU A 61 -6.75 -3.62 6.81
CA LEU A 61 -7.39 -4.26 5.69
C LEU A 61 -8.46 -5.23 6.17
N GLU A 62 -9.63 -5.14 5.55
CA GLU A 62 -10.68 -6.15 5.72
C GLU A 62 -10.16 -7.53 5.29
N PRO A 63 -10.46 -8.63 6.01
CA PRO A 63 -9.96 -9.97 5.69
C PRO A 63 -10.21 -10.41 4.23
N GLY A 64 -11.30 -9.92 3.62
CA GLY A 64 -11.62 -10.19 2.22
C GLY A 64 -10.60 -9.65 1.20
N TYR A 65 -9.75 -8.69 1.56
CA TYR A 65 -8.67 -8.24 0.67
C TYR A 65 -7.59 -9.30 0.48
N PHE A 66 -7.34 -10.15 1.47
CA PHE A 66 -6.33 -11.21 1.37
C PHE A 66 -6.70 -12.33 0.40
N LEU A 67 -7.96 -12.36 -0.08
CA LEU A 67 -8.44 -13.26 -1.12
C LEU A 67 -8.09 -12.75 -2.54
N GLY A 68 -6.82 -12.40 -2.75
CA GLY A 68 -6.30 -12.00 -4.07
C GLY A 68 -6.32 -10.50 -4.39
N LYS A 69 -6.65 -9.63 -3.43
CA LYS A 69 -6.64 -8.16 -3.58
C LYS A 69 -5.49 -7.48 -2.83
N VAL A 70 -4.53 -8.25 -2.33
CA VAL A 70 -3.29 -7.75 -1.73
C VAL A 70 -2.11 -8.30 -2.54
N CYS A 71 -1.20 -7.41 -2.92
CA CYS A 71 0.04 -7.76 -3.60
C CYS A 71 1.22 -7.15 -2.84
N PHE A 72 2.32 -7.91 -2.71
CA PHE A 72 3.57 -7.42 -2.14
C PHE A 72 4.59 -7.28 -3.26
N MET A 73 5.11 -6.08 -3.45
CA MET A 73 6.16 -5.79 -4.41
C MET A 73 7.42 -5.41 -3.63
N VAL A 74 8.50 -6.14 -3.88
CA VAL A 74 9.75 -5.93 -3.17
C VAL A 74 10.72 -5.17 -4.07
N SER A 75 11.38 -4.16 -3.52
CA SER A 75 12.37 -3.32 -4.19
C SER A 75 13.70 -3.35 -3.45
N ASN A 76 14.79 -2.98 -4.14
CA ASN A 76 16.16 -3.00 -3.61
C ASN A 76 16.58 -4.36 -3.03
N VAL A 77 16.06 -5.44 -3.61
CA VAL A 77 16.75 -6.73 -3.58
C VAL A 77 18.09 -6.44 -4.25
N GLY A 78 19.21 -6.63 -3.55
CA GLY A 78 20.54 -6.24 -4.06
C GLY A 78 20.79 -6.76 -5.48
N LYS A 79 21.81 -6.23 -6.17
CA LYS A 79 22.34 -6.91 -7.37
C LYS A 79 22.71 -8.33 -6.94
N LEU A 80 21.92 -9.32 -7.38
CA LEU A 80 22.28 -10.74 -7.30
C LEU A 80 23.62 -10.97 -8.01
#